data_AF-A0A8U0TGL5-F1
#
_entry.id   AF-A0A8U0TGL5-F1
#
_cell.length_a   1.000
_cell.length_b   1.000
_cell.length_c   1.000
_cell.angle_alpha   90.00
_cell.angle_beta   90.00
_cell.angle_gamma   90.00
#
_symmetry.space_group_name_H-M   'P 1'
#
loop_
_entity.id
_entity.type
_entity.pdbx_description
1 polymer ?
#
loop_
_entity_poly.entity_id
_entity_poly.type
_entity_poly.pdbx_seq_one_letter_code
_entity_poly.pdbx_strand_id
1 'polypeptide(L)' 'MGKEDNFKVKKGDTQDLPYDYDSIMHYGTYYFSSNRNPTIGSKKSGVQIGQRNHLSPLDITHLNKLYQCE' A
#
# COMPACT_ATOMS: atom_id res chain seq x y z
N MET A 1 -4.50 -20.60 -7.42
CA MET A 1 -3.26 -20.80 -6.66
C MET A 1 -2.14 -20.06 -7.36
N GLY A 2 -1.15 -19.49 -6.66
CA GLY A 2 0.03 -18.89 -7.30
C GLY A 2 0.14 -17.35 -7.23
N LYS A 3 -0.48 -16.70 -6.24
CA LYS A 3 -0.35 -15.25 -5.98
C LYS A 3 0.15 -14.95 -4.57
N GLU A 4 0.53 -15.98 -3.83
CA GLU A 4 0.99 -15.92 -2.44
C GLU A 4 2.30 -15.11 -2.33
N ASP A 5 3.14 -15.16 -3.36
CA ASP A 5 4.39 -14.40 -3.45
C ASP A 5 4.19 -12.86 -3.45
N ASN A 6 3.00 -12.38 -3.85
CA ASN A 6 2.71 -10.93 -3.84
C ASN A 6 2.62 -10.34 -2.42
N PHE A 7 2.43 -11.18 -1.40
CA PHE A 7 2.32 -10.77 0.00
C PHE A 7 3.63 -10.96 0.77
N LYS A 8 4.68 -11.46 0.13
CA LYS A 8 6.00 -11.57 0.76
C LYS A 8 6.57 -10.17 0.97
N VAL A 9 6.96 -9.89 2.21
CA VAL A 9 7.59 -8.61 2.58
C VAL A 9 8.88 -8.44 1.78
N LYS A 10 9.01 -7.30 1.11
CA LYS A 10 10.24 -6.89 0.43
C LYS A 10 10.91 -5.78 1.25
N LYS A 11 12.22 -5.87 1.40
CA LYS A 11 13.00 -4.77 2.00
C LYS A 11 13.11 -3.64 0.99
N GLY A 12 12.73 -2.45 1.40
CA GLY A 12 12.90 -1.21 0.66
C GLY A 12 13.27 -0.09 1.63
N ASP A 13 13.82 0.99 1.09
CA ASP A 13 14.02 2.21 1.86
C ASP A 13 12.66 2.88 2.09
N THR A 14 12.31 3.16 3.35
CA THR A 14 11.06 3.80 3.74
C THR A 14 11.21 5.31 3.90
N GLN A 15 12.43 5.86 3.78
CA GLN A 15 12.76 7.28 3.96
C GLN A 15 12.21 7.88 5.26
N ASP A 16 12.16 7.07 6.31
CA ASP A 16 11.57 7.36 7.62
C ASP A 16 10.10 7.87 7.56
N LEU A 17 9.38 7.57 6.48
CA LEU A 17 7.97 7.91 6.34
C LEU A 17 7.07 6.84 7.00
N PRO A 18 5.94 7.24 7.61
CA PRO A 18 5.01 6.30 8.20
C PRO A 18 4.26 5.46 7.16
N TYR A 19 3.70 4.32 7.58
CA TYR A 19 2.89 3.48 6.72
C TYR A 19 1.58 4.18 6.30
N ASP A 20 1.34 4.24 5.00
CA ASP A 20 0.17 4.89 4.44
C ASP A 20 -0.84 3.89 3.89
N TYR A 21 -2.01 3.81 4.54
CA TYR A 21 -3.13 2.98 4.11
C TYR A 21 -3.83 3.53 2.85
N ASP A 22 -3.72 4.83 2.61
CA ASP A 22 -4.33 5.53 1.47
C ASP A 22 -3.38 5.64 0.27
N SER A 23 -2.14 5.12 0.37
CA SER A 23 -1.19 5.10 -0.73
C SER A 23 -1.78 4.42 -1.97
N ILE A 24 -1.56 5.00 -3.15
CA ILE A 24 -1.99 4.42 -4.44
C ILE A 24 -1.36 3.03 -4.66
N MET A 25 -0.25 2.76 -3.99
CA MET A 25 0.50 1.50 -4.07
C MET A 25 -0.05 0.41 -3.14
N HIS A 26 -0.88 0.76 -2.15
CA HIS A 26 -1.43 -0.22 -1.20
C HIS A 26 -2.45 -1.13 -1.90
N TYR A 27 -2.39 -2.45 -1.73
CA TYR A 27 -3.40 -3.37 -2.27
C TYR A 27 -4.74 -3.26 -1.53
N GLY A 28 -5.85 -3.53 -2.24
CA GLY A 28 -7.18 -3.54 -1.64
C GLY A 28 -7.47 -4.82 -0.85
N THR A 29 -8.50 -4.76 0.00
CA THR A 29 -8.93 -5.82 0.92
C THR A 29 -9.07 -7.21 0.29
N TYR A 30 -9.51 -7.30 -0.97
CA TYR A 30 -9.84 -8.55 -1.65
C TYR A 30 -8.85 -8.93 -2.75
N TYR A 31 -7.73 -8.23 -2.89
CA TYR A 31 -6.77 -8.49 -3.95
C TYR A 31 -6.22 -9.92 -3.86
N PHE A 32 -6.17 -10.61 -4.99
CA PHE A 32 -5.74 -12.01 -5.11
C PHE A 32 -6.57 -13.04 -4.31
N SER A 33 -7.76 -12.66 -3.83
CA SER A 33 -8.68 -13.60 -3.18
C SER A 33 -9.21 -14.62 -4.19
N SER A 34 -9.13 -15.90 -3.84
CA SER A 34 -9.67 -17.02 -4.64
C SER A 34 -11.07 -17.45 -4.17
N ASN A 35 -11.47 -17.05 -2.97
CA ASN A 35 -12.69 -17.50 -2.28
C ASN A 35 -13.59 -16.34 -1.85
N ARG A 36 -13.33 -15.12 -2.34
CA ARG A 36 -14.03 -13.87 -1.98
C ARG A 36 -13.86 -13.44 -0.51
N ASN A 37 -13.02 -14.12 0.27
CA ASN A 37 -12.66 -13.68 1.60
C ASN A 37 -11.59 -12.56 1.55
N PRO A 38 -11.56 -11.65 2.53
CA PRO A 38 -10.53 -10.62 2.61
C PRO A 38 -9.14 -11.24 2.73
N THR A 39 -8.19 -10.75 1.95
CA THR A 39 -6.77 -11.15 1.99
C THR A 39 -5.91 -10.17 2.77
N ILE A 40 -6.35 -8.91 2.89
CA ILE A 40 -5.68 -7.87 3.66
C ILE A 40 -6.70 -7.20 4.59
N GLY A 41 -6.34 -7.05 5.85
CA GLY A 41 -7.10 -6.28 6.84
C GLY A 41 -6.24 -5.20 7.50
N SER A 42 -6.83 -4.03 7.78
CA SER A 42 -6.16 -2.96 8.51
C SER A 42 -6.16 -3.24 10.02
N LYS A 43 -5.06 -2.92 10.69
CA LYS A 43 -5.01 -2.95 12.18
C LYS A 43 -5.75 -1.76 12.80
N LYS A 44 -5.87 -0.66 12.05
CA LYS A 44 -6.63 0.53 12.45
C LYS A 44 -8.09 0.37 12.00
N SER A 45 -9.01 0.61 12.93
CA SER A 45 -10.46 0.55 12.65
C SER A 45 -10.89 1.70 11.73
N GLY A 46 -11.85 1.42 10.85
CA GLY A 46 -12.49 2.42 9.98
C GLY A 46 -11.65 2.91 8.79
N VAL A 47 -10.51 2.27 8.50
CA VAL A 47 -9.64 2.66 7.39
C VAL A 47 -10.00 1.89 6.13
N GLN A 48 -10.08 2.59 5.00
CA GLN A 48 -10.21 2.00 3.68
C GLN A 48 -8.83 1.84 3.04
N ILE A 49 -8.63 0.78 2.26
CA ILE A 49 -7.37 0.46 1.59
C ILE A 49 -7.61 0.12 0.12
N GLY A 50 -6.62 0.41 -0.74
CA GLY A 50 -6.66 0.01 -2.14
C GLY A 50 -7.30 1.01 -3.10
N GLN A 51 -7.38 2.28 -2.73
CA GLN A 51 -7.81 3.34 -3.65
C GLN A 51 -6.86 3.45 -4.85
N ARG A 52 -7.38 3.85 -6.02
CA ARG A 52 -6.60 4.03 -7.27
C ARG A 52 -6.91 5.36 -7.97
N ASN A 53 -7.45 6.31 -7.24
CA ASN A 53 -7.97 7.56 -7.80
C ASN A 53 -6.98 8.72 -7.66
N HIS A 54 -6.14 8.70 -6.62
CA HIS A 54 -5.21 9.80 -6.34
C HIS A 54 -3.89 9.31 -5.75
N LEU A 55 -2.88 10.17 -5.81
CA LEU A 55 -1.65 10.01 -5.02
C LEU A 55 -1.90 10.57 -3.62
N SER A 56 -1.49 9.85 -2.59
CA SER A 56 -1.56 10.38 -1.24
C SER A 56 -0.49 11.47 -1.03
N PRO A 57 -0.63 12.32 0.00
CA PRO A 57 0.43 13.27 0.38
C PRO A 57 1.78 12.58 0.67
N LEU A 58 1.74 11.35 1.19
CA LEU A 58 2.94 10.56 1.48
C LEU A 58 3.55 9.96 0.22
N ASP A 59 2.75 9.53 -0.76
CA ASP A 59 3.26 9.09 -2.07
C ASP A 59 4.06 10.22 -2.74
N ILE A 60 3.53 11.44 -2.73
CA ILE A 60 4.18 12.64 -3.29
C ILE A 60 5.45 12.96 -2.51
N THR A 61 5.40 12.94 -1.18
CA THR A 61 6.56 13.23 -0.32
C THR A 61 7.69 12.21 -0.57
N HIS A 62 7.35 10.92 -0.67
CA HIS A 62 8.30 9.85 -0.92
C HIS A 62 8.97 10.01 -2.28
N LEU A 63 8.21 10.40 -3.31
CA LEU A 63 8.72 10.67 -4.65
C LEU A 63 9.67 11.88 -4.65
N ASN A 64 9.26 13.00 -4.06
CA ASN A 64 10.07 14.22 -4.02
C ASN A 64 11.38 14.01 -3.28
N LYS A 65 11.36 13.29 -2.15
CA LYS A 65 12.57 12.91 -1.42
C LYS A 65 13.49 11.99 -2.24
N LEU A 66 12.93 11.00 -2.96
CA LEU A 66 13.72 10.07 -3.77
C LEU A 66 14.43 10.76 -4.93
N TYR A 67 13.75 11.70 -5.58
CA TYR A 67 14.25 12.40 -6.78
C TYR A 67 14.82 13.79 -6.49
N GLN A 68 14.89 14.21 -5.22
CA GLN A 68 15.40 15.51 -4.80
C GLN A 68 14.67 16.67 -5.49
N CYS A 69 13.34 16.56 -5.59
CA CYS A 69 12.49 17.62 -6.12
C CYS A 69 12.09 18.57 -4.98
N GLU A 70 12.24 19.88 -5.22
CA GLU A 70 11.79 20.97 -4.35
C GLU A 70 10.36 21.43 -4.68
#